data_AF-A0A4Z0E4S4-F1
#
_entry.id   AF-A0A4Z0E4S4-F1
#
_cell.length_a   1.000
_cell.length_b   1.000
_cell.length_c   1.000
_cell.angle_alpha   90.00
_cell.angle_beta   90.00
_cell.angle_gamma   90.00
#
_symmetry.space_group_name_H-M   'P 1'
#
loop_
_entity.id
_entity.type
_entity.pdbx_description
1 polymer ?
#
loop_
_entity_poly.entity_id
_entity_poly.type
_entity_poly.pdbx_seq_one_letter_code
_entity_poly.pdbx_strand_id
1 'polypeptide(L)'
;MTGVLDLTTARARQSHIFERQAEDWYCEPAWCWQRLFERKGFVRGMTVLDPACGLGTCVEAAHAAGMQALGSDIVARWEAVPGRQGAYWLSNFLTGFPTRSGDGWEFPDIIASNPPFKDAEAFATLALQRAQSMVCLLLPSKWAQGERRARWLATTPLQRILYLCPRPSMPPGEVIVSGGKPGNGTVDFSIFVWLHGYDGEPQVGWLHRNEVVA
;
A
#
# COMPACT_ATOMS: atom_id res chain seq x y z
N MET A 1 0.77 56.51 14.67
CA MET A 1 0.82 55.29 15.51
C MET A 1 0.98 54.10 14.59
N THR A 2 2.22 53.67 14.36
CA THR A 2 2.58 52.55 13.49
C THR A 2 2.70 51.30 14.35
N GLY A 3 1.75 50.36 14.17
CA GLY A 3 1.79 49.06 14.84
C GLY A 3 2.79 48.14 14.14
N VAL A 4 3.84 47.74 14.84
CA VAL A 4 4.78 46.71 14.39
C VAL A 4 4.14 45.35 14.67
N LEU A 5 3.91 44.56 13.62
CA LEU A 5 3.54 43.15 13.73
C LEU A 5 4.76 42.36 14.21
N ASP A 6 4.65 41.78 15.40
CA ASP A 6 5.64 40.84 15.95
C ASP A 6 5.59 39.53 15.14
N LEU A 7 6.62 39.31 14.32
CA LEU A 7 6.81 38.13 13.48
C LEU A 7 7.58 37.00 14.19
N THR A 8 7.75 37.03 15.51
CA THR A 8 8.67 36.12 16.20
C THR A 8 8.01 35.06 17.09
N THR A 9 7.01 34.34 16.58
CA THR A 9 6.65 33.02 17.13
C THR A 9 6.51 31.96 16.04
N ALA A 10 7.63 31.68 15.36
CA ALA A 10 7.78 30.41 14.67
C ALA A 10 7.81 29.28 15.72
N ARG A 11 6.68 28.60 15.93
CA ARG A 11 6.67 27.34 16.70
C ARG A 11 7.66 26.38 16.03
N ALA A 12 8.68 25.96 16.78
CA ALA A 12 9.62 24.94 16.33
C ALA A 12 8.84 23.71 15.87
N ARG A 13 8.95 23.38 14.59
CA ARG A 13 8.32 22.20 14.01
C ARG A 13 9.12 20.99 14.48
N GLN A 14 8.64 20.34 15.54
CA GLN A 14 9.16 19.03 15.97
C GLN A 14 8.75 17.98 14.92
N SER A 15 9.43 17.99 13.78
CA SER A 15 9.41 16.84 12.88
C SER A 15 10.23 15.76 13.55
N HIS A 16 9.57 14.76 14.14
CA HIS A 16 10.21 13.49 14.41
C HIS A 16 10.58 12.89 13.06
N ILE A 17 11.82 13.12 12.64
CA ILE A 17 12.45 12.36 11.57
C ILE A 17 12.77 11.02 12.21
N PHE A 18 11.88 10.05 12.03
CA PHE A 18 12.19 8.68 12.37
C PHE A 18 13.40 8.25 11.54
N GLU A 19 14.39 7.62 12.16
CA GLU A 19 15.45 6.96 11.41
C GLU A 19 14.82 5.97 10.43
N ARG A 20 15.37 5.91 9.20
CA ARG A 20 14.84 5.03 8.17
C ARG A 20 14.97 3.59 8.65
N GLN A 21 13.84 2.91 8.79
CA GLN A 21 13.77 1.52 9.20
C GLN A 21 14.51 0.65 8.16
N ALA A 22 15.35 -0.29 8.60
CA ALA A 22 16.28 -1.03 7.73
C ALA A 22 15.58 -1.83 6.62
N GLU A 23 14.36 -2.27 6.89
CA GLU A 23 13.50 -3.06 6.00
C GLU A 23 12.45 -2.20 5.29
N ASP A 24 12.45 -0.87 5.49
CA ASP A 24 11.44 0.07 4.97
C ASP A 24 9.99 -0.32 5.36
N TRP A 25 9.79 -0.91 6.55
CA TRP A 25 8.49 -1.34 7.05
C TRP A 25 7.65 -0.17 7.62
N TYR A 26 6.76 0.38 6.79
CA TYR A 26 5.78 1.39 7.19
C TYR A 26 4.37 0.83 7.16
N CYS A 27 3.54 1.20 8.12
CA CYS A 27 2.17 0.70 8.23
C CYS A 27 1.15 1.74 7.80
N GLU A 28 0.35 1.40 6.79
CA GLU A 28 -0.80 2.17 6.34
C GLU A 28 -2.03 2.01 7.25
N PRO A 29 -2.89 3.04 7.34
CA PRO A 29 -4.17 2.91 8.01
C PRO A 29 -5.16 2.09 7.16
N ALA A 30 -6.01 1.30 7.81
CA ALA A 30 -6.94 0.38 7.16
C ALA A 30 -7.84 1.02 6.08
N TRP A 31 -8.21 2.29 6.27
CA TRP A 31 -9.09 2.99 5.32
C TRP A 31 -8.51 3.04 3.90
N CYS A 32 -7.18 3.04 3.73
CA CYS A 32 -6.56 3.09 2.40
C CYS A 32 -7.00 1.90 1.54
N TRP A 33 -6.96 0.69 2.10
CA TRP A 33 -7.40 -0.53 1.43
C TRP A 33 -8.91 -0.66 1.39
N GLN A 34 -9.62 -0.28 2.46
CA GLN A 34 -11.08 -0.31 2.49
C GLN A 34 -11.69 0.54 1.36
N ARG A 35 -11.21 1.78 1.17
CA ARG A 35 -11.67 2.65 0.08
C ARG A 35 -11.31 2.12 -1.30
N LEU A 36 -10.16 1.44 -1.44
CA LEU A 36 -9.80 0.80 -2.70
C LEU A 36 -10.80 -0.30 -3.05
N PHE A 37 -11.06 -1.20 -2.10
CA PHE A 37 -11.87 -2.41 -2.30
C PHE A 37 -13.38 -2.15 -2.37
N GLU A 38 -13.86 -0.95 -2.01
CA GLU A 38 -15.25 -0.52 -2.26
C GLU A 38 -15.52 -0.17 -3.74
N ARG A 39 -14.48 -0.03 -4.57
CA ARG A 39 -14.65 0.34 -5.98
C ARG A 39 -15.18 -0.85 -6.80
N LYS A 40 -15.99 -0.53 -7.82
CA LYS A 40 -16.66 -1.49 -8.72
C LYS A 40 -15.76 -2.55 -9.39
N GLY A 41 -14.44 -2.36 -9.45
CA GLY A 41 -13.50 -3.35 -9.98
C GLY A 41 -13.18 -4.49 -9.02
N PHE A 42 -13.42 -4.31 -7.72
CA PHE A 42 -13.14 -5.29 -6.68
C PHE A 42 -14.45 -5.98 -6.30
N VAL A 43 -14.58 -7.27 -6.62
CA VAL A 43 -15.82 -8.02 -6.42
C VAL A 43 -15.64 -9.13 -5.40
N ARG A 44 -16.73 -9.47 -4.71
CA ARG A 44 -16.76 -10.58 -3.74
C ARG A 44 -16.31 -11.87 -4.40
N GLY A 45 -15.53 -12.67 -3.67
CA GLY A 45 -14.99 -13.94 -4.15
C GLY A 45 -13.67 -13.86 -4.90
N MET A 46 -13.20 -12.66 -5.30
CA MET A 46 -11.84 -12.52 -5.85
C MET A 46 -10.79 -12.93 -4.82
N THR A 47 -9.62 -13.34 -5.31
CA THR A 47 -8.45 -13.70 -4.52
C THR A 47 -7.45 -12.55 -4.45
N VAL A 48 -6.99 -12.22 -3.25
CA VAL A 48 -6.05 -11.14 -2.97
C VAL A 48 -4.80 -11.69 -2.26
N LEU A 49 -3.63 -11.34 -2.77
CA LEU A 49 -2.36 -11.56 -2.10
C LEU A 49 -1.71 -10.23 -1.72
N ASP A 50 -1.37 -10.08 -0.43
CA ASP A 50 -0.41 -9.08 0.02
C ASP A 50 0.95 -9.75 0.33
N PRO A 51 1.95 -9.66 -0.55
CA PRO A 51 3.22 -10.35 -0.40
C PRO A 51 4.23 -9.65 0.53
N ALA A 52 3.88 -8.47 1.06
CA ALA A 52 4.65 -7.74 2.07
C ALA A 52 3.70 -7.23 3.17
N CYS A 53 2.93 -8.16 3.73
CA CYS A 53 1.71 -7.85 4.45
C CYS A 53 1.91 -7.09 5.77
N GLY A 54 3.12 -7.09 6.34
CA GLY A 54 3.39 -6.43 7.61
C GLY A 54 2.41 -6.89 8.69
N LEU A 55 1.60 -5.96 9.18
CA LEU A 55 0.57 -6.25 10.18
C LEU A 55 -0.66 -6.97 9.60
N GLY A 56 -0.81 -7.12 8.29
CA GLY A 56 -1.96 -7.77 7.65
C GLY A 56 -3.15 -6.85 7.40
N THR A 57 -2.93 -5.54 7.30
CA THR A 57 -3.99 -4.52 7.11
C THR A 57 -4.72 -4.68 5.78
N CYS A 58 -3.99 -4.91 4.68
CA CYS A 58 -4.58 -5.16 3.35
C CYS A 58 -5.43 -6.44 3.34
N VAL A 59 -4.89 -7.53 3.92
CA VAL A 59 -5.54 -8.84 4.00
C VAL A 59 -6.88 -8.75 4.75
N GLU A 60 -6.89 -8.07 5.90
CA GLU A 60 -8.11 -7.86 6.68
C GLU A 60 -9.16 -7.02 5.91
N ALA A 61 -8.72 -5.95 5.24
CA ALA A 61 -9.61 -5.11 4.43
C ALA A 61 -10.22 -5.89 3.26
N ALA A 62 -9.45 -6.76 2.62
CA ALA A 62 -9.94 -7.60 1.52
C ALA A 62 -10.98 -8.62 2.01
N HIS A 63 -10.74 -9.25 3.16
CA HIS A 63 -11.74 -10.12 3.78
C HIS A 63 -13.03 -9.37 4.14
N ALA A 64 -12.93 -8.17 4.71
CA ALA A 64 -14.09 -7.34 5.00
C ALA A 64 -14.90 -6.97 3.75
N ALA A 65 -14.25 -6.85 2.58
CA ALA A 65 -14.89 -6.66 1.28
C ALA A 65 -15.53 -7.95 0.70
N GLY A 66 -15.38 -9.10 1.38
CA GLY A 66 -15.89 -10.39 0.93
C GLY A 66 -15.02 -11.08 -0.12
N MET A 67 -13.74 -10.71 -0.21
CA MET A 67 -12.73 -11.41 -1.00
C MET A 67 -12.03 -12.49 -0.15
N GLN A 68 -11.34 -13.41 -0.82
CA GLN A 68 -10.44 -14.36 -0.18
C GLN A 68 -9.04 -13.73 -0.17
N ALA A 69 -8.43 -13.58 1.00
CA ALA A 69 -7.17 -12.86 1.12
C ALA A 69 -6.13 -13.61 1.92
N LEU A 70 -4.88 -13.46 1.52
CA LEU A 70 -3.74 -14.14 2.08
C LEU A 70 -2.55 -13.18 2.15
N GLY A 71 -1.73 -13.31 3.18
CA GLY A 71 -0.56 -12.45 3.40
C GLY A 71 0.74 -13.24 3.43
N SER A 72 1.83 -12.64 2.97
CA SER A 72 3.18 -13.09 3.33
C SER A 72 4.06 -11.93 3.73
N ASP A 73 5.09 -12.21 4.51
CA ASP A 73 6.13 -11.24 4.82
C ASP A 73 7.45 -11.98 5.13
N ILE A 74 8.59 -11.32 4.96
CA ILE A 74 9.91 -11.82 5.33
C ILE A 74 10.09 -11.94 6.84
N VAL A 75 9.24 -11.29 7.63
CA VAL A 75 9.17 -11.36 9.09
C VAL A 75 7.70 -11.55 9.48
N ALA A 76 7.43 -12.39 10.48
CA ALA A 76 6.08 -12.70 10.97
C ALA A 76 5.39 -11.53 11.74
N ARG A 77 5.34 -10.34 11.13
CA ARG A 77 4.85 -9.10 11.75
C ARG A 77 3.35 -9.13 12.07
N TRP A 78 2.57 -9.90 11.33
CA TRP A 78 1.14 -10.07 11.58
C TRP A 78 0.84 -10.67 12.97
N GLU A 79 1.79 -11.39 13.56
CA GLU A 79 1.65 -11.96 14.91
C GLU A 79 1.55 -10.89 16.00
N ALA A 80 2.00 -9.66 15.72
CA ALA A 80 1.85 -8.53 16.64
C ALA A 80 0.39 -8.08 16.82
N VAL A 81 -0.54 -8.54 15.97
CA VAL A 81 -1.98 -8.26 16.08
C VAL A 81 -2.76 -9.58 16.05
N PRO A 82 -2.95 -10.23 17.20
CA PRO A 82 -3.61 -11.53 17.26
C PRO A 82 -5.07 -11.44 16.81
N GLY A 83 -5.55 -12.49 16.13
CA GLY A 83 -6.94 -12.62 15.70
C GLY A 83 -7.30 -11.94 14.38
N ARG A 84 -6.32 -11.42 13.62
CA ARG A 84 -6.57 -10.95 12.25
C ARG A 84 -7.04 -12.09 11.35
N GLN A 85 -8.03 -11.77 10.51
CA GLN A 85 -8.55 -12.68 9.52
C GLN A 85 -7.56 -12.89 8.37
N GLY A 86 -7.56 -14.10 7.83
CA GLY A 86 -6.71 -14.51 6.71
C GLY A 86 -5.72 -15.58 7.12
N ALA A 87 -4.94 -16.03 6.14
CA ALA A 87 -3.82 -16.91 6.39
C ALA A 87 -2.52 -16.22 5.95
N TYR A 88 -1.47 -16.48 6.72
CA TYR A 88 -0.21 -15.76 6.67
C TYR A 88 0.97 -16.73 6.61
N TRP A 89 2.02 -16.37 5.85
CA TRP A 89 3.23 -17.17 5.72
C TRP A 89 4.50 -16.33 5.74
N LEU A 90 5.57 -16.94 6.26
CA LEU A 90 6.91 -16.39 6.12
C LEU A 90 7.41 -16.64 4.70
N SER A 91 7.66 -15.58 3.93
CA SER A 91 8.15 -15.70 2.56
C SER A 91 8.82 -14.42 2.09
N ASN A 92 9.88 -14.57 1.30
CA ASN A 92 10.48 -13.46 0.56
C ASN A 92 9.92 -13.44 -0.86
N PHE A 93 9.08 -12.44 -1.17
CA PHE A 93 8.44 -12.31 -2.47
C PHE A 93 9.42 -12.14 -3.64
N LEU A 94 10.62 -11.58 -3.39
CA LEU A 94 11.63 -11.32 -4.42
C LEU A 94 12.37 -12.59 -4.86
N THR A 95 12.52 -13.57 -3.96
CA THR A 95 13.29 -14.80 -4.23
C THR A 95 12.43 -16.06 -4.20
N GLY A 96 11.21 -15.96 -3.70
CA GLY A 96 10.28 -17.06 -3.58
C GLY A 96 8.90 -16.64 -4.07
N PHE A 97 8.09 -17.66 -4.27
CA PHE A 97 6.66 -17.47 -4.34
C PHE A 97 6.02 -18.39 -3.31
N PRO A 98 5.00 -17.94 -2.61
CA PRO A 98 4.38 -18.81 -1.64
C PRO A 98 3.57 -19.92 -2.35
N THR A 99 4.16 -21.11 -2.48
CA THR A 99 3.56 -22.22 -3.20
C THR A 99 2.61 -22.99 -2.30
N ARG A 100 1.32 -22.64 -2.30
CA ARG A 100 0.28 -23.61 -1.97
C ARG A 100 -0.15 -24.27 -3.27
N SER A 101 0.44 -25.43 -3.56
CA SER A 101 -0.02 -26.35 -4.60
C SER A 101 -1.42 -26.83 -4.21
N GLY A 102 -2.46 -26.06 -4.53
CA GLY A 102 -3.85 -26.49 -4.34
C GLY A 102 -4.92 -25.40 -4.25
N ASP A 103 -4.62 -24.17 -3.81
CA ASP A 103 -5.70 -23.32 -3.27
C ASP A 103 -5.58 -21.82 -3.59
N GLY A 104 -5.38 -21.48 -4.87
CA GLY A 104 -5.57 -20.11 -5.34
C GLY A 104 -4.42 -19.15 -5.01
N TRP A 105 -3.26 -19.66 -4.59
CA TRP A 105 -2.09 -18.83 -4.31
C TRP A 105 -1.17 -18.63 -5.49
N GLU A 106 -1.03 -19.62 -6.39
CA GLU A 106 -0.09 -19.54 -7.52
C GLU A 106 -0.34 -18.33 -8.44
N PHE A 107 -1.61 -17.96 -8.62
CA PHE A 107 -2.03 -16.84 -9.46
C PHE A 107 -3.28 -16.17 -8.86
N PRO A 108 -3.15 -15.27 -7.88
CA PRO A 108 -4.29 -14.56 -7.34
C PRO A 108 -4.86 -13.60 -8.39
N ASP A 109 -6.15 -13.27 -8.30
CA ASP A 109 -6.74 -12.25 -9.17
C ASP A 109 -6.03 -10.90 -8.97
N ILE A 110 -5.73 -10.58 -7.70
CA ILE A 110 -5.18 -9.30 -7.30
C ILE A 110 -3.93 -9.49 -6.44
N ILE A 111 -2.86 -8.77 -6.77
CA ILE A 111 -1.76 -8.53 -5.82
C ILE A 111 -1.90 -7.09 -5.31
N ALA A 112 -2.21 -6.95 -4.02
CA ALA A 112 -2.40 -5.65 -3.37
C ALA A 112 -1.46 -5.51 -2.16
N SER A 113 -0.58 -4.51 -2.18
CA SER A 113 0.51 -4.43 -1.19
C SER A 113 1.00 -3.02 -0.91
N ASN A 114 1.54 -2.79 0.28
CA ASN A 114 2.40 -1.67 0.61
C ASN A 114 3.85 -2.18 0.74
N PRO A 115 4.56 -2.38 -0.39
CA PRO A 115 5.87 -3.03 -0.37
C PRO A 115 6.95 -2.10 0.19
N PRO A 116 8.11 -2.63 0.60
CA PRO A 116 9.26 -1.80 0.94
C PRO A 116 9.65 -0.92 -0.25
N PHE A 117 9.66 0.40 -0.05
CA PHE A 117 9.74 1.36 -1.16
C PHE A 117 11.05 1.29 -1.95
N LYS A 118 12.14 0.86 -1.31
CA LYS A 118 13.41 0.58 -1.97
C LYS A 118 13.32 -0.52 -3.05
N ASP A 119 12.38 -1.46 -2.90
CA ASP A 119 12.20 -2.61 -3.79
C ASP A 119 10.91 -2.52 -4.63
N ALA A 120 10.22 -1.37 -4.60
CA ALA A 120 8.89 -1.19 -5.20
C ALA A 120 8.78 -1.62 -6.67
N GLU A 121 9.79 -1.35 -7.50
CA GLU A 121 9.77 -1.75 -8.92
C GLU A 121 9.95 -3.25 -9.12
N ALA A 122 10.78 -3.90 -8.29
CA ALA A 122 10.94 -5.35 -8.33
C ALA A 122 9.65 -6.05 -7.88
N PHE A 123 9.02 -5.54 -6.82
CA PHE A 123 7.68 -5.97 -6.39
C PHE A 123 6.64 -5.78 -7.50
N ALA A 124 6.58 -4.62 -8.14
CA ALA A 124 5.63 -4.36 -9.21
C ALA A 124 5.85 -5.28 -10.42
N THR A 125 7.11 -5.52 -10.80
CA THR A 125 7.46 -6.42 -11.91
C THR A 125 7.01 -7.85 -11.63
N LEU A 126 7.32 -8.38 -10.45
CA LEU A 126 6.89 -9.73 -10.05
C LEU A 126 5.37 -9.82 -9.87
N ALA A 127 4.74 -8.79 -9.32
CA ALA A 127 3.29 -8.75 -9.16
C ALA A 127 2.58 -8.79 -10.52
N LEU A 128 3.07 -8.03 -11.52
CA LEU A 128 2.55 -8.06 -12.89
C LEU A 128 2.75 -9.41 -13.60
N GLN A 129 3.69 -10.24 -13.15
CA GLN A 129 3.87 -11.59 -13.70
C GLN A 129 2.95 -12.62 -13.05
N ARG A 130 2.41 -12.32 -11.85
CA ARG A 130 1.79 -13.30 -10.97
C ARG A 130 0.29 -13.04 -10.73
N ALA A 131 -0.14 -11.78 -10.77
CA ALA A 131 -1.56 -11.45 -10.68
C ALA A 131 -2.28 -11.81 -11.99
N GLN A 132 -3.50 -12.31 -11.91
CA GLN A 132 -4.29 -12.62 -13.11
C GLN A 132 -5.01 -11.39 -13.67
N SER A 133 -5.46 -10.49 -12.79
CA SER A 133 -6.32 -9.37 -13.17
C SER A 133 -5.69 -8.01 -12.86
N MET A 134 -5.28 -7.78 -11.62
CA MET A 134 -4.87 -6.43 -11.18
C MET A 134 -3.69 -6.44 -10.21
N VAL A 135 -2.89 -5.38 -10.27
CA VAL A 135 -1.86 -5.09 -9.27
C VAL A 135 -2.16 -3.73 -8.64
N CYS A 136 -2.14 -3.66 -7.32
CA CYS A 136 -2.43 -2.45 -6.56
C CYS A 136 -1.32 -2.19 -5.54
N LEU A 137 -0.43 -1.23 -5.80
CA LEU A 137 0.67 -0.92 -4.88
C LEU A 137 0.50 0.45 -4.25
N LEU A 138 0.52 0.50 -2.91
CA LEU A 138 0.57 1.74 -2.16
C LEU A 138 2.02 2.20 -2.08
N LEU A 139 2.31 3.35 -2.71
CA LEU A 139 3.67 3.87 -2.87
C LEU A 139 3.70 5.39 -2.63
N PRO A 140 4.86 5.98 -2.31
CA PRO A 140 5.00 7.43 -2.28
C PRO A 140 4.57 8.03 -3.62
N SER A 141 3.75 9.09 -3.63
CA SER A 141 3.22 9.68 -4.86
C SER A 141 4.32 10.15 -5.81
N LYS A 142 5.44 10.63 -5.24
CA LYS A 142 6.66 11.02 -6.00
C LYS A 142 7.32 9.86 -6.75
N TRP A 143 6.92 8.61 -6.49
CA TRP A 143 7.53 7.44 -7.11
C TRP A 143 7.42 7.47 -8.64
N ALA A 144 6.29 7.95 -9.17
CA ALA A 144 6.04 8.13 -10.60
C ALA A 144 6.90 9.21 -11.28
N GLN A 145 7.44 10.16 -10.51
CA GLN A 145 8.13 11.34 -11.03
C GLN A 145 9.62 11.09 -11.30
N GLY A 146 10.14 9.90 -10.98
CA GLY A 146 11.52 9.56 -11.30
C GLY A 146 11.67 9.20 -12.77
N GLU A 147 12.58 9.86 -13.49
CA GLU A 147 12.84 9.68 -14.92
C GLU A 147 12.86 8.21 -15.38
N ARG A 148 13.63 7.34 -14.69
CA ARG A 148 13.72 5.91 -15.01
C ARG A 148 12.39 5.18 -14.78
N ARG A 149 11.69 5.51 -13.69
CA ARG A 149 10.41 4.89 -13.30
C ARG A 149 9.29 5.34 -14.20
N ALA A 150 9.23 6.60 -14.59
CA ALA A 150 8.26 7.12 -15.54
C ALA A 150 8.34 6.39 -16.89
N ARG A 151 9.56 6.19 -17.41
CA ARG A 151 9.80 5.41 -18.63
C ARG A 151 9.35 3.96 -18.51
N TRP A 152 9.62 3.30 -17.38
CA TRP A 152 9.15 1.94 -17.12
C TRP A 152 7.63 1.87 -16.96
N LEU A 153 7.00 2.81 -16.24
CA LEU A 153 5.54 2.86 -16.09
C LEU A 153 4.83 2.97 -17.44
N ALA A 154 5.39 3.74 -18.37
CA ALA A 154 4.86 3.89 -19.72
C ALA A 154 4.89 2.58 -20.55
N THR A 155 5.65 1.56 -20.12
CA THR A 155 5.66 0.23 -20.76
C THR A 155 4.79 -0.80 -20.05
N THR A 156 4.06 -0.40 -19.00
CA THR A 156 3.21 -1.28 -18.20
C THR A 156 1.73 -0.95 -18.40
N PRO A 157 0.80 -1.86 -18.08
CA PRO A 157 -0.63 -1.57 -18.19
C PRO A 157 -1.14 -0.76 -16.98
N LEU A 158 -0.44 0.33 -16.63
CA LEU A 158 -0.80 1.21 -15.53
C LEU A 158 -2.13 1.89 -15.88
N GLN A 159 -3.17 1.56 -15.14
CA GLN A 159 -4.49 2.11 -15.38
C GLN A 159 -4.71 3.40 -14.59
N ARG A 160 -4.34 3.42 -13.30
CA ARG A 160 -4.67 4.55 -12.42
C ARG A 160 -3.58 4.86 -11.41
N ILE A 161 -3.50 6.14 -11.06
CA ILE A 161 -2.85 6.62 -9.83
C ILE A 161 -3.93 7.27 -8.96
N LEU A 162 -4.16 6.69 -7.78
CA LEU A 162 -5.19 7.12 -6.85
C LEU A 162 -4.56 7.85 -5.68
N TYR A 163 -4.76 9.15 -5.59
CA TYR A 163 -4.33 9.95 -4.45
C TYR A 163 -5.19 9.66 -3.23
N LEU A 164 -4.55 9.57 -2.06
CA LEU A 164 -5.21 9.28 -0.79
C LEU A 164 -5.55 10.60 -0.08
N CYS A 165 -6.84 10.83 0.22
CA CYS A 165 -7.33 12.06 0.84
C CYS A 165 -8.18 11.78 2.10
N PRO A 166 -7.86 12.35 3.28
CA PRO A 166 -6.66 13.13 3.55
C PRO A 166 -5.40 12.25 3.44
N ARG A 167 -4.24 12.89 3.34
CA ARG A 167 -2.94 12.22 3.32
C ARG A 167 -2.82 11.25 4.52
N PRO A 168 -2.55 9.95 4.30
CA PRO A 168 -2.41 9.00 5.40
C PRO A 168 -1.11 9.28 6.17
N SER A 169 -1.13 8.95 7.46
CA SER A 169 0.10 8.84 8.26
C SER A 169 0.53 7.39 8.26
N MET A 170 1.78 7.14 7.88
CA MET A 170 2.38 5.81 7.78
C MET A 170 3.66 5.74 8.62
N PRO A 171 3.56 5.60 9.94
CA PRO A 171 4.74 5.46 10.80
C PRO A 171 5.41 4.09 10.58
N PRO A 172 6.68 3.93 11.01
CA PRO A 172 7.32 2.63 11.08
C PRO A 172 6.49 1.64 11.91
N GLY A 173 6.50 0.37 11.53
CA GLY A 173 5.68 -0.64 12.20
C GLY A 173 5.98 -0.82 13.68
N GLU A 174 7.23 -0.65 14.10
CA GLU A 174 7.66 -0.72 15.50
C GLU A 174 6.98 0.37 16.35
N VAL A 175 6.70 1.54 15.77
CA VAL A 175 5.96 2.63 16.42
C VAL A 175 4.51 2.22 16.65
N ILE A 176 3.88 1.54 15.68
CA ILE A 176 2.51 1.04 15.84
C ILE A 176 2.45 -0.05 16.91
N VAL A 177 3.36 -1.03 16.84
CA VAL A 177 3.39 -2.18 17.76
C VAL A 177 3.64 -1.74 19.21
N SER A 178 4.45 -0.70 19.42
CA SER A 178 4.69 -0.13 20.75
C SER A 178 3.56 0.77 21.27
N GLY A 179 2.43 0.89 20.55
CA GLY A 179 1.30 1.75 20.93
C GLY A 179 1.53 3.24 20.66
N GLY A 180 2.56 3.58 19.90
CA GLY A 180 2.85 4.93 19.47
C GLY A 180 1.74 5.50 18.59
N LYS A 181 1.47 6.79 18.74
CA LYS A 181 0.49 7.48 17.89
C LYS A 181 1.14 7.88 16.56
N PRO A 182 0.45 7.68 15.41
CA PRO A 182 0.92 8.18 14.13
C PRO A 182 1.20 9.69 14.19
N GLY A 183 2.42 10.08 13.86
CA GLY A 183 2.83 11.48 13.82
C GLY A 183 2.39 12.21 12.55
N ASN A 184 2.80 13.47 12.42
CA ASN A 184 2.66 14.26 11.19
C ASN A 184 3.79 13.91 10.21
N GLY A 185 3.77 12.70 9.64
CA GLY A 185 4.64 12.36 8.50
C GLY A 185 4.49 13.41 7.38
N THR A 186 5.44 13.51 6.46
CA THR A 186 5.42 14.53 5.38
C THR A 186 5.26 13.95 3.98
N VAL A 187 5.27 12.62 3.87
CA VAL A 187 5.19 11.91 2.60
C VAL A 187 3.73 11.80 2.16
N ASP A 188 3.50 12.12 0.90
CA ASP A 188 2.25 11.85 0.18
C ASP A 188 2.31 10.45 -0.44
N PHE A 189 1.19 9.73 -0.38
CA PHE A 189 1.07 8.35 -0.86
C PHE A 189 -0.09 8.24 -1.83
N SER A 190 0.07 7.35 -2.80
CA SER A 190 -0.94 6.99 -3.79
C SER A 190 -1.00 5.48 -3.94
N ILE A 191 -2.16 4.97 -4.35
CA ILE A 191 -2.29 3.59 -4.83
C ILE A 191 -2.16 3.59 -6.35
N PHE A 192 -1.14 2.88 -6.84
CA PHE A 192 -0.90 2.63 -8.24
C PHE A 192 -1.64 1.36 -8.64
N VAL A 193 -2.52 1.46 -9.63
CA VAL A 193 -3.36 0.35 -10.09
C VAL A 193 -2.99 0.01 -11.52
N TRP A 194 -2.49 -1.20 -11.71
CA TRP A 194 -2.34 -1.82 -13.02
C TRP A 194 -3.49 -2.78 -13.26
N LEU A 195 -4.04 -2.76 -14.47
CA LEU A 195 -5.11 -3.66 -14.90
C LEU A 195 -4.61 -4.43 -16.12
N HIS A 196 -4.53 -5.76 -16.04
CA HIS A 196 -4.12 -6.58 -17.17
C HIS A 196 -5.02 -6.34 -18.38
N GLY A 197 -4.39 -6.16 -19.55
CA GLY A 197 -5.08 -5.84 -20.81
C GLY A 197 -5.44 -4.37 -20.99
N TYR A 198 -5.13 -3.48 -20.03
CA TYR A 198 -5.30 -2.04 -20.24
C TYR A 198 -4.21 -1.48 -21.17
N ASP A 199 -4.63 -0.79 -22.22
CA ASP A 199 -3.78 -0.21 -23.28
C ASP A 199 -3.95 1.31 -23.42
N GLY A 200 -4.74 1.94 -22.54
CA GLY A 200 -5.00 3.38 -22.54
C GLY A 200 -4.00 4.20 -21.72
N GLU A 201 -4.18 5.52 -21.76
CA GLU A 201 -3.38 6.46 -20.96
C GLU A 201 -3.75 6.39 -19.46
N PRO A 202 -2.76 6.32 -18.53
CA PRO A 202 -3.02 6.28 -17.10
C PRO A 202 -3.91 7.43 -16.61
N GLN A 203 -4.91 7.10 -15.81
CA GLN A 203 -5.87 8.07 -15.26
C GLN A 203 -5.54 8.43 -13.81
N VAL A 204 -5.88 9.65 -13.39
CA VAL A 204 -5.77 10.09 -12.00
C VAL A 204 -7.13 10.03 -11.30
N GLY A 205 -7.13 9.71 -10.01
CA GLY A 205 -8.33 9.79 -9.17
C GLY A 205 -7.99 9.98 -7.69
N TRP A 206 -9.03 9.98 -6.86
CA TRP A 206 -8.91 10.14 -5.40
C TRP A 206 -9.65 9.03 -4.67
N LEU A 207 -9.09 8.62 -3.52
CA LEU A 207 -9.78 7.83 -2.51
C LEU A 207 -9.96 8.72 -1.28
N HIS A 208 -11.21 9.04 -0.97
CA HIS A 208 -11.58 9.88 0.15
C HIS A 208 -11.88 9.00 1.37
N ARG A 209 -11.16 9.18 2.49
CA ARG A 209 -11.39 8.41 3.72
C ARG A 209 -12.83 8.45 4.21
N ASN A 210 -13.46 9.62 4.10
CA ASN A 210 -14.78 9.88 4.69
C ASN A 210 -15.93 9.72 3.68
N GLU A 211 -15.65 9.42 2.42
CA GLU A 211 -16.69 9.23 1.39
C GLU A 211 -16.67 7.76 0.99
N VAL A 212 -17.85 7.15 0.96
CA VAL A 212 -18.02 5.81 0.39
C VAL A 212 -18.30 6.01 -1.09
N VAL A 213 -17.60 5.28 -1.95
CA VAL A 213 -17.82 5.33 -3.40
C VAL A 213 -19.21 4.75 -3.68
N ALA A 214 -20.11 5.55 -4.27
CA ALA A 214 -21.45 5.13 -4.69
C ALA A 214 -21.43 4.23 -5.95
#